data_AF-A0A0L6U4T0-F1
#
_entry.id   AF-A0A0L6U4T0-F1
#
_cell.length_a   1.000
_cell.length_b   1.000
_cell.length_c   1.000
_cell.angle_alpha   90.00
_cell.angle_beta   90.00
_cell.angle_gamma   90.00
#
_symmetry.space_group_name_H-M   'P 1'
#
loop_
_entity.id
_entity.type
_entity.pdbx_description
1 polymer ?
#
loop_
_entity_poly.entity_id
_entity_poly.type
_entity_poly.pdbx_seq_one_letter_code
_entity_poly.pdbx_strand_id
1 'polypeptide(L)' 'MAATTLNTFPNNRVSALTMLFLENQDLSGLTPEQLAANYDDVFEKINLYFRETRKQKATTKE' A
#
# COMPACT_ATOMS: atom_id res chain seq x y z
N MET A 1 27.60 16.72 5.62
CA MET A 1 26.80 15.72 6.37
C MET A 1 25.33 15.98 6.08
N ALA A 2 24.74 15.24 5.16
CA ALA A 2 23.28 15.12 5.04
C ALA A 2 23.02 13.62 5.04
N ALA A 3 22.59 13.09 6.19
CA ALA A 3 22.03 11.75 6.23
C ALA A 3 20.69 11.85 5.49
N THR A 4 20.72 11.66 4.17
CA THR A 4 19.53 11.38 3.38
C THR A 4 19.00 10.04 3.87
N THR A 5 18.22 10.09 4.96
CA THR A 5 17.29 9.03 5.28
C THR A 5 16.37 8.94 4.08
N LEU A 6 16.68 8.01 3.19
CA LEU A 6 15.82 7.60 2.09
C LEU A 6 14.60 6.89 2.69
N ASN A 7 13.84 7.60 3.53
CA ASN A 7 12.43 7.31 3.82
C ASN A 7 11.58 7.76 2.62
N THR A 8 12.17 7.63 1.44
CA THR A 8 11.72 8.09 0.14
C THR A 8 11.32 6.81 -0.56
N PHE A 9 10.04 6.71 -0.83
CA PHE A 9 9.36 5.57 -1.41
C PHE A 9 9.10 4.39 -0.46
N PRO A 10 7.88 3.81 -0.59
CA PRO A 10 7.19 3.16 0.51
C PRO A 10 7.99 2.07 1.21
N ASN A 11 8.03 2.15 2.54
CA ASN A 11 8.71 1.22 3.45
C ASN A 11 8.13 -0.22 3.38
N ASN A 12 7.01 -0.42 2.66
CA ASN A 12 6.34 -1.71 2.58
C ASN A 12 5.75 -1.95 1.18
N ARG A 13 5.77 -3.23 0.75
CA ARG A 13 5.28 -3.64 -0.59
C ARG A 13 3.81 -3.29 -0.80
N VAL A 14 3.02 -3.32 0.27
CA VAL A 14 1.60 -2.93 0.28
C VAL A 14 1.47 -1.45 -0.12
N SER A 15 2.17 -0.56 0.58
CA SER A 15 2.15 0.88 0.32
C SER A 15 2.65 1.22 -1.10
N ALA A 16 3.65 0.50 -1.61
CA ALA A 16 4.12 0.63 -2.99
C ALA A 16 3.04 0.30 -4.02
N LEU A 17 2.34 -0.82 -3.82
CA LEU A 17 1.23 -1.23 -4.68
C LEU A 17 0.06 -0.25 -4.59
N THR A 18 -0.29 0.23 -3.39
CA THR A 18 -1.33 1.24 -3.19
C THR A 18 -1.01 2.53 -3.95
N MET A 19 0.22 3.04 -3.79
CA MET A 19 0.65 4.28 -4.43
C MET A 19 0.68 4.15 -5.96
N LEU A 20 1.20 3.03 -6.48
CA LEU A 20 1.18 2.73 -7.92
C LEU A 20 -0.25 2.59 -8.46
N PHE A 21 -1.16 1.97 -7.71
CA PHE A 21 -2.55 1.84 -8.10
C PHE A 21 -3.24 3.21 -8.20
N LEU A 22 -3.02 4.08 -7.21
CA LEU A 22 -3.59 5.43 -7.21
C LEU A 22 -2.97 6.34 -8.26
N GLU A 23 -1.67 6.21 -8.54
CA GLU A 23 -1.00 6.96 -9.60
C GLU A 23 -1.55 6.63 -10.99
N ASN A 24 -2.02 5.39 -11.18
CA ASN A 24 -2.72 4.98 -12.41
C ASN A 24 -4.20 5.39 -12.42
N GLN A 25 -4.74 5.96 -11.34
CA GLN A 25 -6.08 6.51 -11.29
C GLN A 25 -6.08 8.02 -11.60
N ASP A 26 -7.18 8.50 -12.17
CA ASP A 26 -7.36 9.93 -12.36
C ASP A 26 -7.69 10.61 -11.02
N LEU A 27 -6.67 11.18 -10.39
CA LEU A 27 -6.77 11.85 -9.09
C LEU A 27 -7.17 13.32 -9.22
N SER A 28 -7.38 13.82 -10.44
CA SER A 28 -7.50 15.25 -10.76
C SER A 28 -8.74 15.93 -10.16
N GLY A 29 -9.69 15.17 -9.62
CA GLY A 29 -10.92 15.67 -8.98
C GLY A 29 -11.08 15.31 -7.50
N LEU A 30 -10.11 14.63 -6.89
CA LEU A 30 -10.21 14.19 -5.49
C LEU A 30 -9.62 15.24 -4.55
N THR A 31 -10.33 15.51 -3.45
CA THR A 31 -9.76 16.30 -2.37
C THR A 31 -8.66 15.50 -1.65
N PRO A 32 -7.68 16.17 -1.03
CA PRO A 32 -6.62 15.49 -0.29
C PRO A 32 -7.16 14.56 0.81
N GLU A 33 -8.29 14.88 1.42
CA GLU A 33 -8.96 14.03 2.41
C GLU A 33 -9.53 12.76 1.78
N GLN A 34 -10.18 12.87 0.62
CA GLN A 34 -10.70 11.71 -0.09
C GLN A 34 -9.59 10.84 -0.67
N LEU A 35 -8.49 11.44 -1.13
CA LEU A 35 -7.29 10.70 -1.54
C LEU A 35 -6.72 9.90 -0.38
N ALA A 36 -6.61 10.50 0.82
CA ALA A 36 -6.13 9.81 2.01
C ALA A 36 -7.05 8.65 2.41
N ALA A 37 -8.38 8.85 2.39
CA ALA A 37 -9.35 7.80 2.66
C ALA A 37 -9.27 6.65 1.63
N ASN A 38 -9.13 6.97 0.35
CA ASN A 38 -9.02 5.97 -0.71
C ASN A 38 -7.69 5.20 -0.63
N TYR A 39 -6.60 5.90 -0.26
CA TYR A 39 -5.32 5.26 0.03
C TYR A 39 -5.44 4.26 1.17
N ASP A 40 -6.09 4.62 2.27
CA ASP A 40 -6.25 3.76 3.43
C ASP A 40 -7.08 2.51 3.10
N ASP A 41 -8.20 2.66 2.38
CA ASP A 41 -9.04 1.54 1.93
C ASP A 41 -8.27 0.56 1.02
N VAL A 42 -7.57 1.08 0.01
CA VAL A 42 -6.79 0.25 -0.91
C VAL A 42 -5.61 -0.42 -0.18
N PHE A 43 -4.95 0.31 0.73
CA PHE A 43 -3.89 -0.22 1.57
C PHE A 43 -4.39 -1.38 2.44
N GLU A 44 -5.54 -1.23 3.11
CA GLU A 44 -6.14 -2.27 3.94
C GLU A 44 -6.45 -3.52 3.12
N LYS A 45 -7.07 -3.36 1.95
CA LYS A 45 -7.40 -4.49 1.05
C LYS A 45 -6.17 -5.27 0.62
N ILE A 46 -5.12 -4.58 0.20
CA ILE A 46 -3.86 -5.21 -0.21
C ILE A 46 -3.19 -5.88 1.00
N ASN A 47 -3.19 -5.22 2.16
CA ASN A 47 -2.60 -5.77 3.37
C ASN A 47 -3.31 -7.04 3.84
N LEU A 48 -4.65 -7.03 3.82
CA LEU A 48 -5.48 -8.20 4.11
C LEU A 48 -5.18 -9.35 3.14
N TYR A 49 -5.10 -9.07 1.83
CA TYR A 49 -4.74 -10.07 0.83
C TYR A 49 -3.39 -10.74 1.15
N PHE A 50 -2.35 -9.95 1.46
CA PHE A 50 -1.05 -10.51 1.84
C PHE A 50 -1.10 -11.27 3.16
N ARG A 51 -1.88 -10.81 4.13
CA ARG A 51 -2.05 -11.48 5.43
C ARG A 51 -2.72 -12.85 5.25
N GLU A 52 -3.79 -12.92 4.48
CA GLU A 52 -4.49 -14.18 4.18
C GLU A 52 -3.61 -15.12 3.35
N THR A 53 -2.87 -14.59 2.37
CA THR A 53 -1.91 -15.38 1.58
C THR A 53 -0.82 -15.98 2.46
N ARG A 54 -0.33 -15.25 3.49
CA ARG A 54 0.63 -15.79 4.47
C ARG A 54 0.02 -16.88 5.34
N LYS A 55 -1.23 -16.71 5.80
CA LYS A 55 -1.93 -17.73 6.57
C LYS A 55 -2.09 -19.03 5.77
N GLN A 56 -2.52 -18.94 4.52
CA GLN A 56 -2.66 -20.11 3.64
C GLN A 56 -1.33 -20.85 3.42
N LYS A 57 -0.23 -20.11 3.25
CA LYS A 57 1.11 -20.73 3.13
C LYS A 57 1.59 -21.41 4.41
N ALA A 58 1.08 -21.02 5.58
CA ALA A 58 1.41 -21.65 6.85
C ALA A 58 0.66 -22.98 7.04
N THR A 59 -0.57 -23.10 6.54
CA THR A 59 -1.37 -24.34 6.61
C THR A 59 -1.05 -25.37 5.52
N THR A 60 -0.36 -25.00 4.43
CA THR A 60 0.04 -25.95 3.37
C THR A 60 1.40 -26.64 3.65
N LYS A 61 2.07 -26.32 4.76
CA LYS A 61 3.21 -27.10 5.26
C LYS A 61 2.74 -28.03 6.38
N GLU A 62 1.95 -29.04 6.05
CA GLU A 62 1.73 -30.24 6.88
C GLU A 62 2.18 -31.48 6.10
#